data_AF-A0A523DJ97-F1
#
_entry.id   AF-A0A523DJ97-F1
#
_cell.length_a   1.000
_cell.length_b   1.000
_cell.length_c   1.000
_cell.angle_alpha   90.00
_cell.angle_beta   90.00
_cell.angle_gamma   90.00
#
_symmetry.space_group_name_H-M   'P 1'
#
loop_
_entity.id
_entity.type
_entity.pdbx_description
1 polymer ?
#
loop_
_entity_poly.entity_id
_entity_poly.type
_entity_poly.pdbx_seq_one_letter_code
_entity_poly.pdbx_strand_id
1 'polypeptide(L)'
;MTPELHPSAGNNLILFLPGGAFLTVLGGSLTQLLVPITCLVVLVRQTREAFGGSLALWWTGENLLDLAPYIADAVALELVLLGGLTGREVEGHDWEAILGALGWLTHAPVLGQTVHGLGVVVMVGASIWGAFALAAEWRRGAPRAEA
;
A
#
# COMPACT_ATOMS: atom_id res chain seq x y z
N MET A 1 -8.33 -30.93 -26.18
CA MET A 1 -7.65 -30.51 -24.94
C MET A 1 -8.00 -29.04 -24.75
N THR A 2 -9.09 -28.77 -24.05
CA THR A 2 -9.55 -27.41 -23.72
C THR A 2 -8.64 -26.87 -22.61
N PRO A 3 -8.12 -25.64 -22.69
CA PRO A 3 -7.37 -25.08 -21.57
C PRO A 3 -8.35 -24.90 -20.41
N GLU A 4 -8.05 -25.53 -19.28
CA GLU A 4 -8.76 -25.29 -18.03
C GLU A 4 -8.51 -23.83 -17.63
N LEU A 5 -9.58 -23.04 -17.55
CA LEU A 5 -9.58 -21.74 -16.90
C LEU A 5 -9.26 -21.98 -15.41
N HIS A 6 -7.99 -21.84 -15.04
CA HIS A 6 -7.56 -21.83 -13.65
C HIS A 6 -8.16 -20.56 -13.01
N PRO A 7 -9.10 -20.68 -12.05
CA PRO A 7 -9.60 -19.51 -11.34
C PRO A 7 -8.50 -19.08 -10.36
N SER A 8 -7.52 -18.30 -10.84
CA SER A 8 -6.67 -17.51 -9.96
C SER A 8 -7.57 -16.47 -9.31
N ALA A 9 -8.09 -16.83 -8.13
CA ALA A 9 -8.82 -15.95 -7.24
C ALA A 9 -7.93 -14.76 -6.89
N GLY A 10 -8.00 -13.71 -7.72
CA GLY A 10 -7.49 -12.39 -7.38
C GLY A 10 -8.27 -11.87 -6.19
N ASN A 11 -7.55 -11.32 -5.21
CA ASN A 11 -8.12 -10.70 -4.02
C ASN A 11 -8.81 -9.39 -4.42
N ASN A 12 -9.98 -9.49 -5.06
CA ASN A 12 -10.64 -8.36 -5.72
C ASN A 12 -11.57 -7.64 -4.72
N LEU A 13 -11.21 -6.42 -4.34
CA LEU A 13 -12.11 -5.49 -3.66
C LEU A 13 -13.03 -4.84 -4.70
N ILE A 14 -14.33 -4.95 -4.49
CA ILE A 14 -15.37 -4.45 -5.39
C ILE A 14 -15.71 -3.00 -5.00
N LEU A 15 -15.44 -2.05 -5.88
CA LEU A 15 -15.87 -0.65 -5.72
C LEU A 15 -16.96 -0.29 -6.74
N PHE A 16 -18.06 0.27 -6.24
CA PHE A 16 -19.13 0.80 -7.09
C PHE A 16 -18.86 2.28 -7.41
N LEU A 17 -18.61 2.58 -8.69
CA LEU A 17 -18.63 3.95 -9.22
C LEU A 17 -20.01 4.25 -9.84
N PRO A 18 -20.60 5.44 -9.64
CA PRO A 18 -21.85 5.82 -10.29
C PRO A 18 -21.59 6.03 -11.79
N GLY A 19 -22.06 5.10 -12.63
CA GLY A 19 -21.81 5.11 -14.08
C GLY A 19 -21.76 3.74 -14.77
N GLY A 20 -21.89 2.63 -14.04
CA GLY A 20 -22.20 1.32 -14.63
C GLY A 20 -21.06 0.57 -15.32
N ALA A 21 -19.81 1.03 -15.24
CA ALA A 21 -18.65 0.25 -15.65
C ALA A 21 -18.12 -0.56 -14.46
N PHE A 22 -18.23 -1.89 -14.55
CA PHE A 22 -17.72 -2.85 -13.58
C PHE A 22 -16.18 -2.94 -13.73
N LEU A 23 -15.41 -2.25 -12.89
CA LEU A 23 -13.95 -2.31 -12.91
C LEU A 23 -13.43 -3.12 -11.72
N THR A 24 -13.03 -4.37 -11.99
CA THR A 24 -12.54 -5.39 -11.06
C THR A 24 -11.04 -5.26 -10.72
N VAL A 25 -10.50 -4.06 -10.51
CA VAL A 25 -9.05 -3.81 -10.79
C VAL A 25 -8.27 -3.16 -9.63
N LEU A 26 -8.76 -3.13 -8.38
CA LEU A 26 -8.07 -2.40 -7.29
C LEU A 26 -7.90 -3.19 -5.99
N GLY A 27 -8.20 -4.47 -6.00
CA GLY A 27 -8.37 -5.25 -4.77
C GLY A 27 -7.14 -5.35 -3.88
N GLY A 28 -6.03 -5.79 -4.47
CA GLY A 28 -4.77 -5.97 -3.76
C GLY A 28 -4.19 -4.65 -3.26
N SER A 29 -3.91 -3.73 -4.18
CA SER A 29 -3.24 -2.46 -3.86
C SER A 29 -4.03 -1.55 -2.92
N LEU A 30 -5.36 -1.53 -3.04
CA LEU A 30 -6.17 -0.72 -2.13
C LEU A 30 -6.19 -1.32 -0.72
N THR A 31 -6.33 -2.65 -0.60
CA THR A 31 -6.34 -3.32 0.71
C THR A 31 -4.99 -3.20 1.41
N GLN A 32 -3.87 -3.30 0.66
CA GLN A 32 -2.51 -3.07 1.16
C GLN A 32 -2.39 -1.73 1.90
N LEU A 33 -3.03 -0.67 1.40
CA LEU A 33 -3.01 0.65 2.05
C LEU A 33 -4.10 0.82 3.11
N LEU A 34 -5.31 0.29 2.90
CA LEU A 34 -6.44 0.50 3.81
C LEU A 34 -6.23 -0.14 5.17
N VAL A 35 -5.65 -1.33 5.23
CA VAL A 35 -5.42 -2.05 6.49
C VAL A 35 -4.51 -1.25 7.45
N PRO A 36 -3.28 -0.87 7.08
CA PRO A 36 -2.42 -0.10 7.98
C PRO A 36 -2.97 1.29 8.28
N ILE A 37 -3.65 1.94 7.33
CA ILE A 37 -4.32 3.23 7.57
C ILE A 37 -5.44 3.09 8.61
N THR A 38 -6.22 2.02 8.55
CA THR A 38 -7.26 1.75 9.55
C THR A 38 -6.66 1.53 10.93
N CYS A 39 -5.59 0.72 11.02
CA CYS A 39 -4.83 0.55 12.26
C CYS A 39 -4.31 1.88 12.80
N LEU A 40 -3.72 2.72 11.95
CA LEU A 40 -3.24 4.06 12.32
C LEU A 40 -4.37 4.92 12.90
N VAL A 41 -5.52 4.98 12.22
CA VAL A 41 -6.67 5.78 12.67
C VAL A 41 -7.17 5.30 14.03
N VAL A 42 -7.33 3.99 14.21
CA VAL A 42 -7.80 3.41 15.49
C VAL A 42 -6.80 3.72 16.61
N LEU A 43 -5.50 3.46 16.39
CA LEU A 43 -4.46 3.65 17.40
C LEU A 43 -4.33 5.13 17.83
N VAL A 44 -4.40 6.04 16.88
CA VAL A 44 -4.24 7.48 17.18
C VAL A 44 -5.49 8.09 17.78
N ARG A 45 -6.67 7.78 17.22
CA ARG A 45 -7.91 8.48 17.57
C ARG A 45 -8.65 7.82 18.72
N GLN A 46 -8.67 6.49 18.76
CA GLN A 46 -9.49 5.74 19.72
C GLN A 46 -8.66 5.32 20.93
N THR A 47 -7.49 4.71 20.73
CA THR A 47 -6.67 4.22 21.85
C THR A 47 -5.66 5.25 22.37
N ARG A 48 -5.39 6.32 21.60
CA ARG A 48 -4.39 7.37 21.91
C ARG A 48 -2.96 6.82 22.06
N GLU A 49 -2.66 5.71 21.38
CA GLU A 49 -1.35 5.06 21.36
C GLU A 49 -0.48 5.66 20.25
N ALA A 50 0.31 6.67 20.59
CA ALA A 50 1.12 7.40 19.62
C ALA A 50 2.24 6.53 19.02
N PHE A 51 2.93 5.73 19.85
CA PHE A 51 3.98 4.85 19.36
C PHE A 51 3.42 3.77 18.42
N GLY A 52 2.33 3.09 18.82
CA GLY A 52 1.65 2.13 17.94
C GLY A 52 1.17 2.76 16.63
N GLY A 53 0.62 3.98 16.68
CA GLY A 53 0.24 4.74 15.50
C GLY A 53 1.41 4.99 14.55
N SER A 54 2.59 5.31 15.07
CA SER A 54 3.79 5.51 14.25
C SER A 54 4.21 4.24 13.51
N LEU A 55 4.06 3.06 14.11
CA LEU A 55 4.35 1.78 13.44
C LEU A 55 3.35 1.49 12.31
N ALA A 56 2.07 1.77 12.53
CA ALA A 56 1.06 1.62 11.48
C ALA A 56 1.26 2.60 10.31
N LEU A 57 1.72 3.83 10.60
CA LEU A 57 2.11 4.78 9.56
C LEU A 57 3.35 4.32 8.79
N TRP A 58 4.35 3.77 9.49
CA TRP A 58 5.53 3.18 8.84
C TRP A 58 5.15 2.03 7.92
N TRP A 59 4.25 1.14 8.37
CA TRP A 59 3.72 0.04 7.56
C TRP A 59 2.95 0.55 6.33
N THR A 60 2.23 1.66 6.44
CA THR A 60 1.61 2.31 5.26
C THR A 60 2.68 2.74 4.25
N GLY A 61 3.79 3.32 4.72
CA GLY A 61 4.90 3.71 3.86
C GLY A 61 5.60 2.53 3.19
N GLU A 62 5.75 1.42 3.90
CA GLU A 62 6.32 0.18 3.36
C GLU A 62 5.43 -0.41 2.24
N ASN A 63 4.11 -0.44 2.43
CA ASN A 63 3.18 -0.85 1.36
C ASN A 63 3.26 0.07 0.13
N LEU A 64 3.54 1.37 0.30
CA LEU A 64 3.78 2.27 -0.84
C LEU A 64 5.08 1.90 -1.59
N LEU A 65 6.13 1.49 -0.87
CA LEU A 65 7.36 1.04 -1.52
C LEU A 65 7.18 -0.27 -2.29
N ASP A 66 6.40 -1.21 -1.74
CA ASP A 66 6.04 -2.47 -2.42
C ASP A 66 5.18 -2.21 -3.67
N LEU A 67 4.25 -1.25 -3.57
CA LEU A 67 3.36 -0.87 -4.66
C LEU A 67 4.08 -0.14 -5.82
N ALA A 68 5.16 0.58 -5.52
CA ALA A 68 5.88 1.40 -6.50
C ALA A 68 6.41 0.63 -7.74
N PRO A 69 7.18 -0.47 -7.60
CA PRO A 69 7.63 -1.26 -8.75
C PRO A 69 6.45 -1.90 -9.49
N TYR A 70 5.38 -2.28 -8.79
CA TYR A 70 4.17 -2.82 -9.40
C TYR A 70 3.47 -1.78 -10.30
N ILE A 71 3.38 -0.52 -9.88
CA ILE A 71 2.88 0.57 -10.74
C ILE A 71 3.80 0.79 -11.94
N ALA A 72 5.12 0.83 -11.71
CA ALA A 72 6.10 1.11 -12.76
C ALA A 72 6.11 0.03 -13.85
N ASP A 73 5.78 -1.21 -13.50
CA ASP A 73 5.76 -2.36 -14.39
C ASP A 73 4.48 -2.47 -15.24
N ALA A 74 3.52 -1.54 -15.11
CA ALA A 74 2.23 -1.60 -15.81
C ALA A 74 2.28 -1.64 -17.35
N VAL A 75 3.44 -1.42 -17.97
CA VAL A 75 3.65 -1.58 -19.43
C VAL A 75 4.48 -2.82 -19.74
N ALA A 76 5.53 -3.07 -18.96
CA ALA A 76 6.44 -4.18 -19.24
C ALA A 76 5.85 -5.51 -18.77
N LEU A 77 5.13 -5.53 -17.64
CA LEU A 77 4.48 -6.70 -17.05
C LEU A 77 5.47 -7.84 -16.75
N GLU A 78 6.72 -7.49 -16.44
CA GLU A 78 7.83 -8.42 -16.23
C GLU A 78 8.01 -8.82 -14.76
N LEU A 79 7.37 -8.11 -13.83
CA LEU A 79 7.48 -8.38 -12.41
C LEU A 79 6.79 -9.71 -12.09
N VAL A 80 7.52 -10.63 -11.46
CA VAL A 80 6.97 -11.87 -10.94
C VAL A 80 6.07 -11.52 -9.75
N LEU A 81 4.79 -11.82 -9.89
CA LEU A 81 3.77 -11.57 -8.88
C LEU A 81 3.84 -12.61 -7.76
N LEU A 82 3.11 -12.38 -6.67
CA LEU A 82 3.05 -13.30 -5.53
C LEU A 82 2.61 -14.73 -5.89
N GLY A 83 1.93 -14.91 -7.03
CA GLY A 83 1.54 -16.21 -7.58
C GLY A 83 2.67 -16.97 -8.31
N GLY A 84 3.88 -16.40 -8.42
CA GLY A 84 5.01 -16.99 -9.12
C GLY A 84 4.98 -16.83 -10.64
N LEU A 85 4.01 -16.08 -11.17
CA LEU A 85 3.83 -15.77 -12.59
C LEU A 85 3.96 -14.26 -12.82
N THR A 86 4.37 -13.85 -14.00
CA THR A 86 4.45 -12.43 -14.39
C THR A 86 3.12 -11.87 -14.86
N GLY A 87 2.99 -10.54 -14.94
CA GLY A 87 1.80 -9.90 -15.52
C GLY A 87 1.55 -10.26 -17.00
N ARG A 88 2.56 -10.76 -17.73
CA ARG A 88 2.38 -11.32 -19.08
C ARG A 88 1.76 -12.72 -19.08
N GLU A 89 1.90 -13.46 -17.98
CA GLU A 89 1.50 -14.87 -17.86
C GLU A 89 0.13 -15.05 -17.20
N VAL A 90 -0.40 -14.02 -16.56
CA VAL A 90 -1.72 -14.01 -15.91
C VAL A 90 -2.49 -12.74 -16.26
N GLU A 91 -3.77 -12.89 -16.61
CA GLU A 91 -4.69 -11.76 -16.72
C GLU A 91 -4.90 -11.15 -15.32
N GLY A 92 -4.65 -9.84 -15.17
CA GLY A 92 -4.94 -9.12 -13.92
C GLY A 92 -3.86 -8.18 -13.41
N HIS A 93 -3.08 -7.53 -14.28
CA HIS A 93 -2.22 -6.44 -13.83
C HIS A 93 -3.04 -5.17 -13.62
N ASP A 94 -3.44 -4.94 -12.38
CA ASP A 94 -4.39 -3.89 -12.00
C ASP A 94 -4.01 -2.51 -12.58
N TRP A 95 -2.72 -2.15 -12.49
CA TRP A 95 -2.24 -0.86 -12.98
C TRP A 95 -2.16 -0.74 -14.50
N GLU A 96 -2.07 -1.84 -15.25
CA GLU A 96 -2.14 -1.79 -16.71
C GLU A 96 -3.55 -1.38 -17.14
N ALA A 97 -4.56 -2.04 -16.58
CA ALA A 97 -5.95 -1.74 -16.91
C ALA A 97 -6.36 -0.33 -16.46
N ILE A 98 -5.96 0.12 -15.26
CA ILE A 98 -6.24 1.48 -14.77
C ILE A 98 -5.56 2.52 -15.64
N LEU A 99 -4.24 2.41 -15.84
CA LEU A 99 -3.50 3.41 -16.60
C LEU A 99 -3.86 3.35 -18.09
N GLY A 100 -4.21 2.19 -18.62
CA GLY A 100 -4.75 2.01 -19.96
C GLY A 100 -6.07 2.75 -20.16
N ALA A 101 -7.03 2.56 -19.23
CA ALA A 101 -8.31 3.26 -19.27
C ALA A 101 -8.17 4.79 -19.15
N LEU A 102 -7.15 5.26 -18.42
CA LEU A 102 -6.83 6.69 -18.29
C LEU A 102 -5.99 7.24 -19.46
N GLY A 103 -5.45 6.38 -20.33
CA GLY A 103 -4.50 6.76 -21.38
C GLY A 103 -3.12 7.19 -20.84
N TRP A 104 -2.75 6.74 -19.64
CA TRP A 104 -1.58 7.16 -18.86
C TRP A 104 -0.49 6.08 -18.76
N LEU A 105 -0.56 5.01 -19.56
CA LEU A 105 0.43 3.93 -19.53
C LEU A 105 1.88 4.43 -19.65
N THR A 106 2.12 5.44 -20.48
CA THR A 106 3.45 6.06 -20.66
C THR A 106 3.98 6.76 -19.40
N HIS A 107 3.11 7.07 -18.44
CA HIS A 107 3.47 7.70 -17.16
C HIS A 107 3.74 6.68 -16.05
N ALA A 108 3.51 5.38 -16.28
CA ALA A 108 3.69 4.32 -15.28
C ALA A 108 5.03 4.40 -14.53
N PRO A 109 6.20 4.57 -15.20
CA PRO A 109 7.49 4.65 -14.50
C PRO A 109 7.60 5.87 -13.58
N VAL A 110 7.07 7.02 -14.00
CA VAL A 110 7.10 8.27 -13.20
C VAL A 110 6.17 8.16 -12.00
N LEU A 111 4.99 7.57 -12.18
CA LEU A 111 4.04 7.31 -11.10
C LEU A 111 4.66 6.35 -10.06
N GLY A 112 5.28 5.26 -10.51
CA GLY A 112 5.99 4.34 -9.62
C GLY A 112 7.10 5.03 -8.82
N GLN A 113 7.94 5.84 -9.47
CA GLN A 113 8.98 6.61 -8.77
C GLN A 113 8.40 7.62 -7.76
N THR A 114 7.28 8.26 -8.10
CA THR A 114 6.60 9.21 -7.21
C THR A 114 6.05 8.49 -5.98
N VAL A 115 5.40 7.34 -6.17
CA VAL A 115 4.87 6.51 -5.09
C VAL A 115 6.01 5.97 -4.21
N HIS A 116 7.13 5.56 -4.80
CA HIS A 116 8.33 5.18 -4.05
C HIS A 116 8.82 6.33 -3.17
N GLY A 117 9.00 7.52 -3.74
CA GLY A 117 9.44 8.70 -2.98
C GLY A 117 8.49 9.04 -1.83
N LEU A 118 7.18 8.94 -2.07
CA LEU A 118 6.17 9.14 -1.03
C LEU A 118 6.29 8.09 0.09
N GLY A 119 6.47 6.81 -0.27
CA GLY A 119 6.69 5.73 0.70
C GLY A 119 7.89 6.00 1.60
N VAL A 120 9.03 6.41 1.02
CA VAL A 120 10.24 6.77 1.78
C VAL A 120 9.95 7.92 2.74
N VAL A 121 9.30 9.00 2.27
CA VAL A 121 8.97 10.16 3.11
C VAL A 121 8.05 9.75 4.27
N VAL A 122 7.04 8.91 4.01
CA VAL A 122 6.13 8.39 5.04
C VAL A 122 6.90 7.57 6.07
N MET A 123 7.75 6.64 5.65
CA MET A 123 8.53 5.79 6.57
C MET A 123 9.50 6.60 7.42
N VAL A 124 10.19 7.59 6.84
CA VAL A 124 11.08 8.49 7.59
C VAL A 124 10.29 9.32 8.59
N GLY A 125 9.18 9.94 8.17
CA GLY A 125 8.32 10.72 9.06
C GLY A 125 7.74 9.89 10.20
N ALA A 126 7.30 8.67 9.91
CA ALA A 126 6.81 7.71 10.90
C ALA A 126 7.91 7.32 11.91
N SER A 127 9.13 7.08 11.44
CA SER A 127 10.25 6.72 12.31
C SER A 127 10.63 7.86 13.26
N ILE A 128 10.65 9.10 12.74
CA ILE A 128 10.89 10.31 13.54
C ILE A 128 9.78 10.46 14.60
N TRP A 129 8.52 10.31 14.20
CA TRP A 129 7.40 10.41 15.14
C TRP A 129 7.44 9.31 16.20
N GLY A 130 7.74 8.07 15.83
CA GLY A 130 7.89 6.95 16.75
C GLY A 130 9.00 7.17 17.78
N ALA A 131 10.14 7.72 17.35
CA ALA A 131 11.23 8.09 18.25
C ALA A 131 10.79 9.16 19.27
N PHE A 132 10.05 10.19 18.83
CA PHE A 132 9.52 11.20 19.74
C PHE A 132 8.45 10.64 20.70
N ALA A 133 7.55 9.79 20.21
CA ALA A 133 6.52 9.16 21.02
C ALA A 133 7.13 8.29 22.12
N LEU A 134 8.10 7.44 21.76
CA LEU A 134 8.83 6.58 22.68
C LEU A 134 9.61 7.40 23.72
N ALA A 135 10.31 8.47 23.30
CA ALA A 135 11.02 9.35 24.22
C ALA A 135 10.07 10.04 25.22
N ALA A 136 8.88 10.45 24.78
CA ALA A 136 7.88 11.07 25.65
C ALA A 136 7.28 10.07 26.65
N GLU A 137 7.06 8.82 26.25
CA GLU A 137 6.62 7.74 27.15
C GLU A 137 7.70 7.38 28.17
N TRP A 138 8.95 7.23 27.73
CA TRP A 138 10.10 6.97 28.61
C TRP A 138 10.23 8.01 29.72
N ARG A 139 10.12 9.30 29.37
CA ARG A 139 10.17 10.41 30.34
C ARG A 139 9.01 10.39 31.34
N ARG A 140 7.85 9.85 30.97
CA ARG A 140 6.69 9.74 31.88
C ARG A 140 6.81 8.56 32.84
N GLY A 141 7.46 7.47 32.41
CA GLY A 141 7.70 6.28 33.23
C GLY A 141 8.93 6.35 34.14
N ALA A 142 9.84 7.31 33.92
CA ALA A 142 11.01 7.50 34.77
C ALA A 142 10.60 7.86 36.20
N PRO A 143 11.14 7.20 37.25
CA PRO A 143 10.86 7.56 38.64
C PRO A 143 11.19 9.04 38.85
N ARG A 144 10.22 9.81 39.37
CA ARG A 144 10.52 11.17 39.80
C ARG A 144 11.52 11.04 40.95
N ALA A 145 12.71 11.61 40.80
CA ALA A 145 13.62 11.77 41.91
C ALA A 145 12.90 12.66 42.94
N GLU A 146 12.42 12.05 44.02
CA GLU A 146 11.86 12.75 45.17
C GLU A 146 12.99 13.61 45.75
N ALA A 147 12.76 14.93 45.78
CA ALA A 147 13.68 15.94 46.32
C ALA A 147 13.15 16.46 47.65
#